data_AF-A0A7S0DZK3-F1
#
_entry.id   AF-A0A7S0DZK3-F1
#
_cell.length_a   1.000
_cell.length_b   1.000
_cell.length_c   1.000
_cell.angle_alpha   90.00
_cell.angle_beta   90.00
_cell.angle_gamma   90.00
#
_symmetry.space_group_name_H-M   'P 1'
#
loop_
_entity.id
_entity.type
_entity.pdbx_description
1 polymer ?
#
loop_
_entity_poly.entity_id
_entity_poly.type
_entity_poly.pdbx_seq_one_letter_code
_entity_poly.pdbx_strand_id
1 'polypeptide(L)'
;MLLKTDLGAVAATDGLEDILYGIVSTQNFQIHQFRNILSAVGDTHAQCQAANGSYSPLTGDQQITLEVPAATAAVAGAKCTPSATTLCMTLDVFASETGYYNFATYTGSSPDIAVTIGQTYTFDQSDPTNWYHPVGFAYEPDGAHGSTWGGDELDEVEGKGELLYKINGAATTCDDAGDTGLDCYEPEFFYPRDVWIGATYTAELTITQAVADRSHGGVIYYFCHIHSKMSGKIQIMKDDGYKYTNAKPEKSLYSPVVRGSIDVACGTTGVADYHDEGGMACAERFVPGAIDTPFDDCLQAVDCAMNKEMHVPLKAPLTTFLEQMIPHHANAVNMAKLLLKTDLGAVAATDGLEDILYGIVSTQNFQIHQFRNILSAVGDTHAQCQAANGSYSPLTGDQQITLEVPAATAAVAGAKCTPSATTLCMTLDVFASE
;
A
#
# COMPACT_ATOMS: atom_id res chain seq x y z
N MET A 1 -6.78 10.82 -17.95
CA MET A 1 -7.69 12.00 -18.01
C MET A 1 -7.06 13.23 -17.36
N LEU A 2 -6.70 13.16 -16.08
CA LEU A 2 -6.15 14.31 -15.33
C LEU A 2 -4.89 14.92 -15.98
N LEU A 3 -3.96 14.07 -16.46
CA LEU A 3 -2.77 14.45 -17.25
C LEU A 3 -3.08 15.24 -18.55
N LYS A 4 -4.34 15.35 -18.96
CA LYS A 4 -4.77 16.11 -20.14
C LYS A 4 -5.71 17.27 -19.81
N THR A 5 -6.53 17.11 -18.78
CA THR A 5 -7.62 18.06 -18.47
C THR A 5 -7.27 19.07 -17.38
N ASP A 6 -6.24 18.82 -16.56
CA ASP A 6 -5.86 19.71 -15.46
C ASP A 6 -4.33 19.75 -15.23
N LEU A 7 -3.58 20.06 -16.30
CA LEU A 7 -2.11 20.15 -16.25
C LEU A 7 -1.61 21.17 -15.22
N GLY A 8 -2.38 22.23 -14.96
CA GLY A 8 -2.03 23.25 -13.98
C GLY A 8 -2.03 22.70 -12.55
N ALA A 9 -3.07 21.96 -12.17
CA ALA A 9 -3.13 21.33 -10.85
C ALA A 9 -2.07 20.21 -10.71
N VAL A 10 -1.84 19.43 -11.78
CA VAL A 10 -0.79 18.39 -11.79
C VAL A 10 0.59 19.00 -11.58
N ALA A 11 0.96 20.04 -12.34
CA ALA A 11 2.27 20.69 -12.21
C ALA A 11 2.45 21.45 -10.89
N ALA A 12 1.35 21.85 -10.23
CA ALA A 12 1.38 22.54 -8.95
C ALA A 12 1.43 21.58 -7.74
N THR A 13 1.22 20.28 -7.95
CA THR A 13 1.21 19.26 -6.89
C THR A 13 2.48 18.43 -7.00
N ASP A 14 3.35 18.53 -6.00
CA ASP A 14 4.66 17.88 -6.03
C ASP A 14 4.53 16.35 -6.18
N GLY A 15 5.37 15.76 -7.03
CA GLY A 15 5.39 14.32 -7.34
C GLY A 15 4.15 13.75 -8.04
N LEU A 16 3.05 14.51 -8.22
CA LEU A 16 1.79 13.96 -8.75
C LEU A 16 1.91 13.50 -10.21
N GLU A 17 2.70 14.18 -11.03
CA GLU A 17 2.93 13.77 -12.42
C GLU A 17 3.53 12.36 -12.49
N ASP A 18 4.58 12.11 -11.71
CA ASP A 18 5.27 10.81 -11.66
C ASP A 18 4.35 9.71 -11.12
N ILE A 19 3.53 10.02 -10.10
CA ILE A 19 2.52 9.10 -9.58
C ILE A 19 1.51 8.70 -10.68
N LEU A 20 1.01 9.67 -11.44
CA LEU A 20 0.04 9.41 -12.51
C LEU A 20 0.64 8.58 -13.66
N TYR A 21 1.87 8.86 -14.07
CA TYR A 21 2.55 8.04 -15.08
C TYR A 21 2.87 6.63 -14.54
N GLY A 22 3.24 6.52 -13.26
CA GLY A 22 3.45 5.25 -12.58
C GLY A 22 2.18 4.40 -12.54
N ILE A 23 1.03 5.02 -12.27
CA ILE A 23 -0.29 4.37 -12.34
C ILE A 23 -0.57 3.84 -13.74
N VAL A 24 -0.49 4.70 -14.76
CA VAL A 24 -0.78 4.30 -16.14
C VAL A 24 0.11 3.15 -16.57
N SER A 25 1.42 3.24 -16.32
CA SER A 25 2.39 2.25 -16.77
C SER A 25 2.21 0.91 -16.04
N THR A 26 2.08 0.95 -14.71
CA THR A 26 1.99 -0.25 -13.87
C THR A 26 0.66 -0.97 -14.09
N GLN A 27 -0.47 -0.24 -14.12
CA GLN A 27 -1.77 -0.87 -14.34
C GLN A 27 -1.90 -1.43 -15.75
N ASN A 28 -1.39 -0.74 -16.78
CA ASN A 28 -1.41 -1.29 -18.14
C ASN A 28 -0.60 -2.60 -18.23
N PHE A 29 0.58 -2.65 -17.60
CA PHE A 29 1.34 -3.89 -17.50
C PHE A 29 0.51 -5.01 -16.83
N GLN A 30 -0.10 -4.74 -15.67
CA GLN A 30 -0.92 -5.72 -14.94
C GLN A 30 -2.12 -6.20 -15.77
N ILE A 31 -2.83 -5.28 -16.45
CA ILE A 31 -3.95 -5.59 -17.35
C ILE A 31 -3.50 -6.53 -18.47
N HIS A 32 -2.34 -6.28 -19.10
CA HIS A 32 -1.81 -7.18 -20.12
C HIS A 32 -1.47 -8.56 -19.56
N GLN A 33 -0.88 -8.64 -18.36
CA GLN A 33 -0.59 -9.93 -17.72
C GLN A 33 -1.88 -10.70 -17.42
N PHE A 34 -2.90 -10.05 -16.89
CA PHE A 34 -4.19 -10.70 -16.64
C PHE A 34 -4.85 -11.19 -17.93
N ARG A 35 -4.83 -10.40 -19.00
CA ARG A 35 -5.32 -10.83 -20.33
C ARG A 35 -4.55 -12.05 -20.85
N ASN A 36 -3.23 -12.10 -20.65
CA ASN A 36 -2.40 -13.25 -21.03
C ASN A 36 -2.74 -14.50 -20.20
N ILE A 37 -2.92 -14.35 -18.89
CA ILE A 37 -3.31 -15.45 -17.99
C ILE A 37 -4.70 -15.99 -18.38
N LEU A 38 -5.68 -15.12 -18.62
CA LEU A 38 -7.02 -15.51 -19.06
C LEU A 38 -6.99 -16.25 -20.41
N SER A 39 -6.23 -15.73 -21.37
CA SER A 39 -6.04 -16.36 -22.68
C SER A 39 -5.42 -17.76 -22.55
N ALA A 40 -4.47 -17.95 -21.65
CA ALA A 40 -3.82 -19.25 -21.42
C ALA A 40 -4.78 -20.31 -20.86
N VAL A 41 -5.81 -19.91 -20.11
CA VAL A 41 -6.87 -20.82 -19.63
C VAL A 41 -8.07 -20.92 -20.58
N GLY A 42 -8.00 -20.25 -21.74
CA GLY A 42 -9.06 -20.28 -22.75
C GLY A 42 -10.28 -19.43 -22.40
N ASP A 43 -10.16 -18.52 -21.44
CA ASP A 43 -11.21 -17.57 -21.09
C ASP A 43 -11.10 -16.32 -21.99
N THR A 44 -12.25 -15.84 -22.46
CA THR A 44 -12.36 -14.68 -23.36
C THR A 44 -12.85 -13.42 -22.65
N HIS A 45 -12.95 -13.41 -21.31
CA HIS A 45 -13.56 -12.33 -20.54
C HIS A 45 -14.98 -12.05 -21.07
N ALA A 46 -15.85 -13.06 -20.99
CA ALA A 46 -17.25 -12.87 -21.37
C ALA A 46 -17.93 -11.96 -20.33
N GLN A 47 -18.52 -10.86 -20.80
CA GLN A 47 -19.41 -10.08 -19.94
C GLN A 47 -20.65 -10.93 -19.64
N CYS A 48 -21.08 -10.94 -18.38
CA CYS A 48 -22.31 -11.63 -17.97
C CYS A 48 -23.57 -10.89 -18.40
N GLN A 49 -23.58 -10.30 -19.59
CA GLN A 49 -24.67 -9.53 -20.16
C GLN A 49 -25.39 -10.37 -21.24
N ALA A 50 -26.68 -10.57 -21.06
CA ALA A 50 -27.54 -11.17 -22.07
C ALA A 50 -27.74 -10.20 -23.26
N ALA A 51 -28.13 -10.74 -24.41
CA ALA A 51 -28.29 -9.98 -25.66
C ALA A 51 -29.34 -8.83 -25.58
N ASN A 52 -30.21 -8.84 -24.57
CA ASN A 52 -31.18 -7.78 -24.28
C ASN A 52 -30.62 -6.66 -23.38
N GLY A 53 -29.33 -6.72 -23.03
CA GLY A 53 -28.66 -5.77 -22.14
C GLY A 53 -28.81 -6.05 -20.65
N SER A 54 -29.60 -7.05 -20.24
CA SER A 54 -29.73 -7.44 -18.83
C SER A 54 -28.56 -8.33 -18.41
N TYR A 55 -28.08 -8.18 -17.19
CA TYR A 55 -27.11 -9.15 -16.64
C TYR A 55 -27.78 -10.50 -16.38
N SER A 56 -26.99 -11.58 -16.49
CA SER A 56 -27.46 -12.94 -16.22
C SER A 56 -27.98 -13.04 -14.79
N PRO A 57 -29.13 -13.70 -14.57
CA PRO A 57 -29.67 -13.87 -13.23
C PRO A 57 -28.72 -14.72 -12.39
N LEU A 58 -28.61 -14.38 -11.11
CA LEU A 58 -27.90 -15.17 -10.11
C LEU A 58 -28.54 -16.55 -9.97
N THR A 59 -27.73 -17.56 -9.66
CA THR A 59 -28.22 -18.92 -9.41
C THR A 59 -27.57 -19.47 -8.16
N GLY A 60 -28.10 -19.21 -6.97
CA GLY A 60 -27.59 -19.76 -5.71
C GLY A 60 -28.09 -18.94 -4.51
N ASP A 61 -28.46 -19.62 -3.43
CA ASP A 61 -29.05 -19.02 -2.21
C ASP A 61 -28.33 -19.50 -0.93
N GLN A 62 -27.10 -20.00 -1.03
CA GLN A 62 -26.39 -20.49 0.16
C GLN A 62 -25.69 -19.33 0.88
N GLN A 63 -26.16 -19.03 2.09
CA GLN A 63 -25.33 -18.33 3.06
C GLN A 63 -24.16 -19.25 3.46
N ILE A 64 -22.95 -18.81 3.21
CA ILE A 64 -21.74 -19.52 3.62
C ILE A 64 -21.32 -18.98 4.98
N THR A 65 -21.08 -19.87 5.94
CA THR A 65 -20.41 -19.48 7.18
C THR A 65 -18.91 -19.47 6.93
N LEU A 66 -18.29 -18.29 6.90
CA LEU A 66 -16.86 -18.16 6.81
C LEU A 66 -16.19 -18.67 8.10
N GLU A 67 -15.38 -19.71 7.98
CA GLU A 67 -14.55 -20.16 9.11
C GLU A 67 -13.41 -19.16 9.31
N VAL A 68 -13.26 -18.65 10.53
CA VAL A 68 -12.12 -17.81 10.92
C VAL A 68 -10.99 -18.74 11.35
N PRO A 69 -9.92 -18.92 10.54
CA PRO A 69 -8.81 -19.75 10.96
C PRO A 69 -8.11 -19.14 12.19
N ALA A 70 -7.62 -20.00 13.08
CA ALA A 70 -6.83 -19.56 14.23
C ALA A 70 -5.59 -18.79 13.74
N ALA A 71 -5.23 -17.72 14.45
CA ALA A 71 -4.05 -16.92 14.13
C ALA A 71 -2.80 -17.82 14.11
N THR A 72 -2.19 -17.98 12.94
CA THR A 72 -0.90 -18.66 12.79
C THR A 72 0.22 -17.65 13.05
N ALA A 73 1.19 -18.02 13.88
CA ALA A 73 2.38 -17.20 14.07
C ALA A 73 3.13 -17.02 12.74
N ALA A 74 3.60 -15.80 12.48
CA ALA A 74 4.52 -15.54 11.38
C ALA A 74 5.76 -16.44 11.54
N VAL A 75 6.02 -17.27 10.54
CA VAL A 75 7.25 -18.08 10.49
C VAL A 75 8.32 -17.22 9.84
N ALA A 76 9.44 -17.02 10.53
CA ALA A 76 10.59 -16.31 9.97
C ALA A 76 11.02 -16.97 8.65
N GLY A 77 11.25 -16.17 7.60
CA GLY A 77 11.82 -16.67 6.36
C GLY A 77 13.20 -17.26 6.56
N ALA A 78 13.54 -18.25 5.73
CA ALA A 78 14.77 -19.05 5.82
C ALA A 78 16.09 -18.25 5.68
N LYS A 79 16.04 -16.95 5.38
CA LYS A 79 17.22 -16.10 5.10
C LYS A 79 17.83 -15.42 6.32
N CYS A 80 17.08 -15.26 7.42
CA CYS A 80 17.58 -14.59 8.62
C CYS A 80 17.64 -15.56 9.81
N THR A 81 18.69 -15.44 10.63
CA THR A 81 18.83 -16.18 11.89
C THR A 81 18.71 -15.21 13.06
N PRO A 82 17.63 -15.29 13.88
CA PRO A 82 17.44 -14.35 14.98
C PRO A 82 18.50 -14.57 16.06
N SER A 83 18.92 -13.48 16.69
CA SER A 83 19.86 -13.48 17.80
C SER A 83 19.44 -12.42 18.83
N ALA A 84 20.21 -12.27 19.93
CA ALA A 84 19.93 -11.22 20.92
C ALA A 84 20.00 -9.79 20.32
N THR A 85 20.73 -9.61 19.21
CA THR A 85 20.90 -8.32 18.52
C THR A 85 20.56 -8.39 17.04
N THR A 86 19.98 -9.48 16.57
CA THR A 86 19.54 -9.64 15.16
C THR A 86 18.04 -9.90 15.15
N LEU A 87 17.31 -8.93 14.65
CA LEU A 87 15.86 -8.89 14.58
C LEU A 87 15.43 -9.20 13.13
N CYS A 88 15.01 -10.44 12.90
CA CYS A 88 14.48 -10.85 11.59
C CYS A 88 13.09 -10.26 11.37
N MET A 89 12.95 -9.40 10.37
CA MET A 89 11.71 -8.72 10.02
C MET A 89 10.96 -9.49 8.95
N THR A 90 9.64 -9.53 9.09
CA THR A 90 8.70 -9.95 8.05
C THR A 90 7.55 -8.94 8.03
N LEU A 91 6.74 -8.95 6.99
CA LEU A 91 5.51 -8.16 6.92
C LEU A 91 4.30 -9.09 6.86
N ASP A 92 3.36 -8.92 7.79
CA ASP A 92 2.02 -9.49 7.61
C ASP A 92 1.19 -8.54 6.75
N VAL A 93 1.12 -8.84 5.44
CA VAL A 93 0.33 -8.09 4.47
C VAL A 93 -1.17 -8.05 4.79
N PHE A 94 -1.67 -9.00 5.59
CA PHE A 94 -3.08 -9.07 5.94
C PHE A 94 -3.42 -8.25 7.17
N ALA A 95 -2.45 -7.86 8.00
CA ALA A 95 -2.71 -7.26 9.31
C ALA A 95 -3.43 -5.89 9.25
N SER A 96 -3.29 -5.16 8.15
CA SER A 96 -3.93 -3.86 7.91
C SER A 96 -4.01 -3.58 6.40
N GLU A 97 -4.45 -2.38 5.99
CA GLU A 97 -4.47 -1.94 4.59
C GLU A 97 -3.08 -2.10 3.93
N THR A 98 -2.01 -1.67 4.61
CA THR A 98 -0.61 -1.77 4.13
C THR A 98 0.19 -2.91 4.74
N GLY A 99 -0.39 -3.62 5.71
CA GLY A 99 0.28 -4.63 6.52
C GLY A 99 1.01 -4.03 7.73
N TYR A 100 1.64 -4.92 8.51
CA TYR A 100 2.42 -4.53 9.68
C TYR A 100 3.65 -5.43 9.83
N TYR A 101 4.74 -4.88 10.37
CA TYR A 101 5.97 -5.65 10.60
C TYR A 101 5.78 -6.69 11.71
N ASN A 102 6.35 -7.88 11.53
CA ASN A 102 6.56 -8.83 12.61
C ASN A 102 8.05 -9.08 12.80
N PHE A 103 8.40 -9.56 13.99
CA PHE A 103 9.76 -9.95 14.33
C PHE A 103 9.76 -11.39 14.81
N ALA A 104 10.71 -12.22 14.34
CA ALA A 104 10.73 -13.66 14.58
C ALA A 104 10.60 -14.11 16.06
N THR A 105 11.07 -13.30 17.01
CA THR A 105 11.03 -13.60 18.45
C THR A 105 9.87 -12.93 19.18
N TYR A 106 8.99 -12.23 18.46
CA TYR A 106 7.86 -11.48 18.99
C TYR A 106 6.55 -12.04 18.44
N THR A 107 5.46 -11.84 19.18
CA THR A 107 4.13 -12.32 18.79
C THR A 107 3.26 -11.15 18.35
N GLY A 108 2.54 -11.34 17.24
CA GLY A 108 1.65 -10.33 16.69
C GLY A 108 2.37 -9.30 15.82
N SER A 109 1.58 -8.52 15.09
CA SER A 109 2.07 -7.52 14.16
C SER A 109 2.22 -6.16 14.82
N SER A 110 3.24 -5.43 14.38
CA SER A 110 3.80 -4.23 14.99
C SER A 110 3.98 -4.35 16.51
N PRO A 111 4.70 -5.39 17.01
CA PRO A 111 4.89 -5.59 18.44
C PRO A 111 5.80 -4.51 19.06
N ASP A 112 5.61 -4.24 20.34
CA ASP A 112 6.59 -3.47 21.11
C ASP A 112 7.88 -4.30 21.26
N ILE A 113 9.00 -3.76 20.80
CA ILE A 113 10.32 -4.41 20.92
C ILE A 113 11.19 -3.72 21.97
N ALA A 114 12.13 -4.46 22.56
CA ALA A 114 13.04 -3.93 23.58
C ALA A 114 14.50 -3.93 23.08
N VAL A 115 15.19 -2.81 23.28
CA VAL A 115 16.59 -2.61 22.89
C VAL A 115 17.39 -1.99 24.05
N THR A 116 18.68 -2.30 24.17
CA THR A 116 19.51 -1.89 25.31
C THR A 116 20.51 -0.82 24.92
N ILE A 117 20.68 0.21 25.77
CA ILE A 117 21.70 1.26 25.60
C ILE A 117 23.10 0.63 25.50
N GLY A 118 23.90 1.12 24.56
CA GLY A 118 25.25 0.66 24.27
C GLY A 118 25.33 -0.50 23.26
N GLN A 119 24.20 -1.06 22.84
CA GLN A 119 24.14 -2.15 21.88
C GLN A 119 23.75 -1.68 20.48
N THR A 120 24.23 -2.41 19.47
CA THR A 120 23.80 -2.28 18.08
C THR A 120 22.89 -3.45 17.73
N TYR A 121 21.75 -3.14 17.12
CA TYR A 121 20.75 -4.10 16.66
C TYR A 121 20.69 -4.10 15.14
N THR A 122 20.76 -5.27 14.53
CA THR A 122 20.57 -5.48 13.10
C THR A 122 19.11 -5.84 12.84
N PHE A 123 18.40 -4.98 12.12
CA PHE A 123 17.08 -5.21 11.59
C PHE A 123 17.24 -5.80 10.18
N ASP A 124 16.97 -7.09 10.05
CA ASP A 124 17.16 -7.83 8.80
C ASP A 124 15.84 -7.91 8.03
N GLN A 125 15.78 -7.23 6.89
CA GLN A 125 14.62 -7.14 6.02
C GLN A 125 14.69 -8.12 4.84
N SER A 126 15.60 -9.11 4.86
CA SER A 126 15.82 -10.01 3.72
C SER A 126 14.67 -10.98 3.43
N ASP A 127 13.65 -11.03 4.29
CA ASP A 127 12.43 -11.78 3.99
C ASP A 127 11.66 -11.11 2.82
N PRO A 128 11.22 -11.89 1.80
CA PRO A 128 10.49 -11.38 0.64
C PRO A 128 9.25 -10.53 0.93
N THR A 129 8.66 -10.68 2.12
CA THR A 129 7.49 -9.89 2.53
C THR A 129 7.82 -8.43 2.82
N ASN A 130 9.08 -8.06 3.09
CA ASN A 130 9.47 -6.66 3.33
C ASN A 130 9.67 -5.85 2.04
N TRP A 131 9.53 -6.45 0.85
CA TRP A 131 9.64 -5.72 -0.41
C TRP A 131 8.70 -4.51 -0.43
N TYR A 132 9.18 -3.35 -0.87
CA TYR A 132 8.47 -2.06 -0.81
C TYR A 132 8.28 -1.46 0.60
N HIS A 133 8.83 -2.07 1.65
CA HIS A 133 8.70 -1.61 3.03
C HIS A 133 10.08 -1.45 3.71
N PRO A 134 10.90 -0.45 3.35
CA PRO A 134 12.14 -0.16 4.06
C PRO A 134 11.83 0.33 5.48
N VAL A 135 12.54 -0.21 6.47
CA VAL A 135 12.36 0.20 7.87
C VAL A 135 13.06 1.53 8.13
N GLY A 136 12.37 2.46 8.79
CA GLY A 136 12.92 3.71 9.33
C GLY A 136 12.82 3.75 10.85
N PHE A 137 13.52 4.70 11.48
CA PHE A 137 13.52 4.88 12.94
C PHE A 137 13.35 6.35 13.31
N ALA A 138 12.37 6.66 14.17
CA ALA A 138 12.05 8.03 14.53
C ALA A 138 11.76 8.23 16.02
N TYR A 139 11.90 9.47 16.49
CA TYR A 139 11.59 9.85 17.87
C TYR A 139 10.09 10.07 18.10
N GLU A 140 9.31 10.12 17.02
CA GLU A 140 7.85 10.18 17.01
C GLU A 140 7.30 9.17 15.98
N PRO A 141 6.04 8.70 16.12
CA PRO A 141 5.44 7.82 15.12
C PRO A 141 5.44 8.43 13.71
N ASP A 142 5.64 7.56 12.73
CA ASP A 142 5.57 7.80 11.29
C ASP A 142 6.68 8.65 10.66
N GLY A 143 7.63 9.20 11.45
CA GLY A 143 8.88 9.80 10.93
C GLY A 143 8.69 10.70 9.70
N ALA A 144 9.31 10.31 8.58
CA ALA A 144 9.20 10.92 7.24
C ALA A 144 7.76 11.19 6.74
N HIS A 145 6.74 10.58 7.32
CA HIS A 145 5.34 10.79 6.88
C HIS A 145 4.59 11.83 7.73
N GLY A 146 5.20 12.31 8.81
CA GLY A 146 4.57 13.26 9.71
C GLY A 146 3.45 12.68 10.58
N SER A 147 2.95 13.50 11.51
CA SER A 147 1.90 13.09 12.45
C SER A 147 0.50 13.00 11.81
N THR A 148 0.31 13.68 10.69
CA THR A 148 -0.92 13.74 9.89
C THR A 148 -0.61 13.40 8.44
N TRP A 149 -1.61 13.01 7.65
CA TRP A 149 -1.43 12.85 6.20
C TRP A 149 -0.89 14.14 5.58
N GLY A 150 0.22 14.05 4.86
CA GLY A 150 0.93 15.16 4.24
C GLY A 150 1.50 16.18 5.23
N GLY A 151 1.67 15.81 6.50
CA GLY A 151 2.32 16.66 7.50
C GLY A 151 3.83 16.68 7.31
N ASP A 152 4.49 17.66 7.93
CA ASP A 152 5.95 17.77 7.92
C ASP A 152 6.61 16.53 8.54
N GLU A 153 7.76 16.15 7.98
CA GLU A 153 8.63 15.09 8.49
C GLU A 153 8.98 15.34 9.98
N LEU A 154 9.02 14.26 10.75
CA LEU A 154 9.36 14.29 12.17
C LEU A 154 10.78 13.80 12.40
N ASP A 155 11.37 14.21 13.53
CA ASP A 155 12.76 13.93 13.88
C ASP A 155 13.09 12.43 13.83
N GLU A 156 14.02 12.05 12.96
CA GLU A 156 14.47 10.67 12.75
C GLU A 156 15.81 10.36 13.43
N VAL A 157 16.10 9.07 13.57
CA VAL A 157 17.41 8.59 14.01
C VAL A 157 18.35 8.55 12.80
N GLU A 158 18.99 9.68 12.53
CA GLU A 158 19.83 9.86 11.32
C GLU A 158 21.30 10.11 11.67
N GLY A 159 21.64 10.10 12.96
CA GLY A 159 22.96 10.47 13.43
C GLY A 159 24.04 9.52 12.93
N LYS A 160 25.17 10.08 12.50
CA LYS A 160 26.35 9.30 12.14
C LYS A 160 26.78 8.35 13.25
N GLY A 161 26.79 7.05 12.95
CA GLY A 161 27.11 6.00 13.91
C GLY A 161 25.96 5.59 14.84
N GLU A 162 24.79 6.23 14.70
CA GLU A 162 23.54 5.83 15.34
C GLU A 162 22.74 4.90 14.43
N LEU A 163 22.76 5.13 13.11
CA LEU A 163 22.08 4.31 12.12
C LEU A 163 22.97 4.08 10.88
N LEU A 164 22.94 2.87 10.34
CA LEU A 164 23.61 2.52 9.08
C LEU A 164 22.80 1.49 8.29
N TYR A 165 22.44 1.83 7.06
CA TYR A 165 21.81 0.92 6.10
C TYR A 165 22.86 0.18 5.28
N LYS A 166 22.59 -1.09 4.99
CA LYS A 166 23.48 -1.97 4.24
C LYS A 166 22.73 -2.79 3.21
N ILE A 167 23.38 -2.97 2.06
CA ILE A 167 22.96 -3.90 1.00
C ILE A 167 24.07 -4.94 0.86
N ASN A 168 23.70 -6.22 0.87
CA ASN A 168 24.64 -7.36 0.78
C ASN A 168 25.76 -7.29 1.84
N GLY A 169 25.44 -6.78 3.03
CA GLY A 169 26.35 -6.62 4.16
C GLY A 169 27.35 -5.47 4.05
N ALA A 170 27.32 -4.70 2.96
CA ALA A 170 28.15 -3.51 2.78
C ALA A 170 27.33 -2.24 3.07
N ALA A 171 27.96 -1.25 3.70
CA ALA A 171 27.39 0.09 3.80
C ALA A 171 27.05 0.61 2.40
N THR A 172 25.88 1.21 2.25
CA THR A 172 25.46 1.72 0.95
C THR A 172 26.32 2.92 0.54
N THR A 173 26.56 3.04 -0.77
CA THR A 173 27.42 4.08 -1.34
C THR A 173 26.80 4.61 -2.62
N CYS A 174 26.24 5.80 -2.55
CA CYS A 174 25.78 6.60 -3.68
C CYS A 174 26.08 8.08 -3.37
N ASP A 175 25.93 8.97 -4.35
CA ASP A 175 26.28 10.39 -4.19
C ASP A 175 25.49 11.06 -3.04
N ASP A 176 24.26 10.59 -2.81
CA ASP A 176 23.34 11.10 -1.81
C ASP A 176 23.31 10.26 -0.51
N ALA A 177 24.27 9.35 -0.28
CA ALA A 177 24.22 8.41 0.86
C ALA A 177 24.03 9.05 2.25
N GLY A 178 24.37 10.33 2.42
CA GLY A 178 24.30 10.99 3.72
C GLY A 178 25.15 10.29 4.78
N ASP A 179 24.74 10.42 6.05
CA ASP A 179 25.43 9.77 7.17
C ASP A 179 24.95 8.33 7.42
N THR A 180 23.72 7.98 6.98
CA THR A 180 23.07 6.68 7.26
C THR A 180 23.12 5.71 6.08
N GLY A 181 23.20 6.20 4.85
CA GLY A 181 23.05 5.40 3.64
C GLY A 181 21.61 5.19 3.15
N LEU A 182 20.62 5.83 3.78
CA LEU A 182 19.19 5.62 3.48
C LEU A 182 18.82 5.96 2.03
N ASP A 183 19.29 7.08 1.51
CA ASP A 183 18.96 7.55 0.16
C ASP A 183 19.51 6.64 -0.96
N CYS A 184 20.40 5.70 -0.62
CA CYS A 184 20.83 4.63 -1.53
C CYS A 184 20.09 3.31 -1.28
N TYR A 185 19.55 3.14 -0.07
CA TYR A 185 18.89 1.92 0.40
C TYR A 185 17.42 1.88 -0.01
N GLU A 186 16.69 2.96 0.26
CA GLU A 186 15.25 3.06 -0.02
C GLU A 186 14.92 2.91 -1.51
N PRO A 187 15.63 3.54 -2.48
CA PRO A 187 15.26 3.44 -3.88
C PRO A 187 15.24 2.00 -4.43
N GLU A 188 16.04 1.11 -3.85
CA GLU A 188 16.06 -0.32 -4.23
C GLU A 188 14.73 -1.02 -3.93
N PHE A 189 13.97 -0.56 -2.93
CA PHE A 189 12.66 -1.13 -2.58
C PHE A 189 11.58 -0.85 -3.64
N PHE A 190 11.85 0.06 -4.59
CA PHE A 190 11.02 0.29 -5.76
C PHE A 190 11.41 -0.57 -6.97
N TYR A 191 12.51 -1.34 -6.90
CA TYR A 191 12.83 -2.32 -7.94
C TYR A 191 11.78 -3.43 -8.00
N PRO A 192 11.59 -4.06 -9.19
CA PRO A 192 10.75 -5.25 -9.30
C PRO A 192 11.09 -6.28 -8.23
N ARG A 193 10.06 -6.88 -7.62
CA ARG A 193 10.19 -7.77 -6.45
C ARG A 193 11.17 -8.91 -6.69
N ASP A 194 11.12 -9.52 -7.87
CA ASP A 194 12.01 -10.59 -8.31
C ASP A 194 13.49 -10.17 -8.35
N VAL A 195 13.76 -8.93 -8.72
CA VAL A 195 15.11 -8.33 -8.69
C VAL A 195 15.52 -8.03 -7.24
N TRP A 196 14.66 -7.38 -6.47
CA TRP A 196 14.94 -6.98 -5.09
C TRP A 196 15.26 -8.18 -4.18
N ILE A 197 14.52 -9.29 -4.31
CA ILE A 197 14.75 -10.53 -3.53
C ILE A 197 16.16 -11.11 -3.74
N GLY A 198 16.85 -10.72 -4.82
CA GLY A 198 18.22 -11.13 -5.13
C GLY A 198 19.30 -10.57 -4.18
N ALA A 199 18.99 -9.53 -3.41
CA ALA A 199 19.92 -8.92 -2.45
C ALA A 199 19.50 -9.18 -0.98
N THR A 200 20.36 -8.79 -0.04
CA THR A 200 20.03 -8.74 1.39
C THR A 200 20.06 -7.31 1.90
N TYR A 201 19.07 -6.94 2.71
CA TYR A 201 18.85 -5.58 3.16
C TYR A 201 18.80 -5.55 4.68
N THR A 202 19.66 -4.74 5.30
CA THR A 202 19.73 -4.63 6.76
C THR A 202 19.92 -3.19 7.22
N ALA A 203 19.26 -2.81 8.32
CA ALA A 203 19.52 -1.57 9.04
C ALA A 203 20.18 -1.87 10.40
N GLU A 204 21.32 -1.24 10.67
CA GLU A 204 22.02 -1.35 11.96
C GLU A 204 21.76 -0.12 12.82
N LEU A 205 20.94 -0.29 13.86
CA LEU A 205 20.59 0.77 14.81
C LEU A 205 21.42 0.62 16.09
N THR A 206 22.23 1.61 16.41
CA THR A 206 23.04 1.69 17.63
C THR A 206 22.35 2.58 18.66
N ILE A 207 21.99 1.99 19.81
CA ILE A 207 21.31 2.71 20.89
C ILE A 207 22.33 3.42 21.75
N THR A 208 22.78 4.60 21.31
CA THR A 208 23.69 5.44 22.10
C THR A 208 22.94 6.10 23.27
N GLN A 209 23.69 6.65 24.23
CA GLN A 209 23.07 7.50 25.26
C GLN A 209 22.39 8.73 24.66
N ALA A 210 22.90 9.26 23.54
CA ALA A 210 22.29 10.39 22.84
C ALA A 210 20.93 10.02 22.23
N VAL A 211 20.82 8.85 21.58
CA VAL A 211 19.52 8.32 21.10
C VAL A 211 18.55 8.16 22.27
N ALA A 212 19.00 7.59 23.39
CA ALA A 212 18.18 7.44 24.59
C ALA A 212 17.72 8.80 25.16
N ASP A 213 18.60 9.78 25.26
CA ASP A 213 18.28 11.11 25.78
C ASP A 213 17.32 11.89 24.85
N ARG A 214 17.41 11.65 23.53
CA ARG A 214 16.50 12.24 22.53
C ARG A 214 15.12 11.60 22.52
N SER A 215 14.99 10.32 22.90
CA SER A 215 13.72 9.59 22.98
C SER A 215 12.62 10.29 23.78
N HIS A 216 11.38 9.81 23.65
CA HIS A 216 10.22 10.34 24.37
C HIS A 216 9.75 9.31 25.39
N GLY A 217 9.97 9.56 26.69
CA GLY A 217 9.64 8.61 27.75
C GLY A 217 10.48 7.33 27.73
N GLY A 218 11.60 7.32 26.98
CA GLY A 218 12.40 6.12 26.73
C GLY A 218 11.92 5.28 25.56
N VAL A 219 11.10 5.85 24.66
CA VAL A 219 10.56 5.17 23.48
C VAL A 219 10.97 5.92 22.21
N ILE A 220 11.38 5.15 21.20
CA ILE A 220 11.46 5.55 19.79
C ILE A 220 10.57 4.61 18.97
N TYR A 221 10.42 4.85 17.68
CA TYR A 221 9.48 4.13 16.82
C TYR A 221 10.21 3.55 15.61
N TYR A 222 9.93 2.30 15.25
CA TYR A 222 10.23 1.80 13.91
C TYR A 222 9.00 2.05 13.04
N PHE A 223 9.19 2.35 11.76
CA PHE A 223 8.10 2.61 10.81
C PHE A 223 8.52 2.20 9.39
N CYS A 224 7.61 2.27 8.41
CA CYS A 224 7.96 2.08 7.00
C CYS A 224 8.29 3.44 6.38
N HIS A 225 9.45 3.58 5.76
CA HIS A 225 9.85 4.85 5.14
C HIS A 225 9.04 5.17 3.87
N ILE A 226 8.45 4.16 3.21
CA ILE A 226 7.60 4.36 2.02
C ILE A 226 6.10 4.49 2.36
N HIS A 227 5.61 3.78 3.38
CA HIS A 227 4.18 3.77 3.74
C HIS A 227 3.94 4.28 5.16
N SER A 228 3.22 5.39 5.27
CA SER A 228 2.72 5.90 6.55
C SER A 228 1.83 4.89 7.31
N LYS A 229 1.59 5.17 8.60
CA LYS A 229 0.68 4.42 9.48
C LYS A 229 1.08 2.96 9.76
N MET A 230 2.38 2.67 9.72
CA MET A 230 2.98 1.34 10.00
C MET A 230 3.91 1.29 11.23
N SER A 231 3.89 2.32 12.05
CA SER A 231 4.74 2.48 13.21
C SER A 231 4.48 1.44 14.31
N GLY A 232 5.55 0.98 14.94
CA GLY A 232 5.52 0.25 16.21
C GLY A 232 6.61 0.75 17.16
N LYS A 233 6.56 0.31 18.42
CA LYS A 233 7.40 0.89 19.48
C LYS A 233 8.71 0.14 19.68
N ILE A 234 9.75 0.92 19.96
CA ILE A 234 11.02 0.46 20.49
C ILE A 234 11.17 1.02 21.90
N GLN A 235 11.04 0.16 22.90
CA GLN A 235 11.34 0.48 24.29
C GLN A 235 12.85 0.40 24.53
N ILE A 236 13.45 1.52 24.94
CA ILE A 236 14.85 1.58 25.35
C ILE A 236 14.97 1.05 26.78
N MET A 237 15.96 0.18 26.98
CA MET A 237 16.33 -0.49 28.23
C MET A 237 17.73 -0.06 28.65
N LYS A 238 17.98 -0.05 29.94
CA LYS A 238 19.33 0.07 30.52
C LYS A 238 20.00 -1.31 30.56
N ASP A 239 21.31 -1.32 30.79
CA ASP A 239 22.12 -2.54 30.96
C ASP A 239 21.70 -3.40 32.15
N ASP A 240 21.11 -2.78 33.18
CA ASP A 240 20.54 -3.42 34.36
C ASP A 240 19.17 -4.11 34.11
N GLY A 241 18.64 -4.03 32.89
CA GLY A 241 17.38 -4.65 32.48
C GLY A 241 16.13 -3.85 32.82
N TYR A 242 16.25 -2.66 33.41
CA TYR A 242 15.11 -1.76 33.62
C TYR A 242 14.87 -0.85 32.42
N LYS A 243 13.62 -0.40 32.24
CA LYS A 243 13.27 0.60 31.21
C LYS A 243 14.08 1.87 31.44
N TYR A 244 14.67 2.40 30.37
CA TYR A 244 15.13 3.77 30.37
C TYR A 244 13.91 4.71 30.29
N THR A 245 13.97 5.84 30.99
CA THR A 245 12.95 6.88 30.96
C THR A 245 13.64 8.22 31.08
N ASN A 246 13.12 9.24 30.40
CA ASN A 246 13.55 10.62 30.58
C ASN A 246 12.36 11.51 30.97
N ALA A 247 12.60 12.82 31.08
CA ALA A 247 11.58 13.78 31.50
C ALA A 247 10.52 14.07 30.43
N LYS A 248 10.72 13.63 29.18
CA LYS A 248 9.76 13.86 28.09
C LYS A 248 8.62 12.82 28.19
N PRO A 249 7.36 13.20 27.96
CA PRO A 249 6.29 12.22 27.85
C PRO A 249 6.47 11.37 26.59
N GLU A 250 6.09 10.09 26.68
CA GLU A 250 5.95 9.19 25.53
C GLU A 250 4.93 9.77 24.54
N LYS A 251 5.21 9.64 23.23
CA LYS A 251 4.31 10.07 22.16
C LYS A 251 3.17 9.07 21.96
N SER A 252 2.01 9.57 21.57
CA SER A 252 0.85 8.70 21.33
C SER A 252 1.02 7.95 20.01
N LEU A 253 1.01 6.63 20.06
CA LEU A 253 0.92 5.77 18.88
C LEU A 253 -0.55 5.38 18.65
N TYR A 254 -1.00 5.36 17.39
CA TYR A 254 -2.32 4.85 17.04
C TYR A 254 -2.41 3.36 17.35
N SER A 255 -3.62 2.88 17.62
CA SER A 255 -3.83 1.44 17.82
C SER A 255 -3.71 0.72 16.47
N PRO A 256 -3.05 -0.46 16.43
CA PRO A 256 -3.10 -1.31 15.25
C PRO A 256 -4.53 -1.61 14.82
N VAL A 257 -4.74 -1.74 13.52
CA VAL A 257 -6.05 -2.13 12.97
C VAL A 257 -6.50 -3.46 13.56
N VAL A 258 -7.72 -3.49 14.10
CA VAL A 258 -8.39 -4.72 14.52
C VAL A 258 -9.32 -5.14 13.41
N ARG A 259 -8.99 -6.26 12.75
CA ARG A 259 -9.83 -6.81 11.68
C ARG A 259 -11.02 -7.57 12.25
N GLY A 260 -12.20 -7.32 11.67
CA GLY A 260 -13.40 -8.11 11.94
C GLY A 260 -13.24 -9.56 11.50
N SER A 261 -14.14 -10.44 11.96
CA SER A 261 -14.10 -11.87 11.59
C SER A 261 -14.14 -12.09 10.09
N ILE A 262 -14.96 -11.32 9.37
CA ILE A 262 -15.06 -11.35 7.91
C ILE A 262 -13.71 -10.98 7.28
N ASP A 263 -13.12 -9.85 7.67
CA ASP A 263 -11.81 -9.41 7.16
C ASP A 263 -10.68 -10.41 7.45
N VAL A 264 -10.71 -11.08 8.60
CA VAL A 264 -9.74 -12.13 8.94
C VAL A 264 -9.91 -13.36 8.03
N ALA A 265 -11.15 -13.78 7.80
CA ALA A 265 -11.46 -14.92 6.94
C ALA A 265 -11.12 -14.63 5.47
N CYS A 266 -11.54 -13.45 4.97
CA CYS A 266 -11.33 -13.00 3.60
C CYS A 266 -9.91 -12.51 3.31
N GLY A 267 -9.11 -12.21 4.33
CA GLY A 267 -7.78 -11.61 4.15
C GLY A 267 -7.83 -10.13 3.76
N THR A 268 -8.98 -9.50 3.86
CA THR A 268 -9.24 -8.11 3.50
C THR A 268 -9.03 -7.16 4.67
N THR A 269 -9.18 -5.87 4.45
CA THR A 269 -9.25 -4.85 5.50
C THR A 269 -10.38 -3.87 5.20
N GLY A 270 -11.26 -3.66 6.19
CA GLY A 270 -12.25 -2.59 6.16
C GLY A 270 -13.48 -2.88 5.31
N VAL A 271 -13.69 -4.13 4.88
CA VAL A 271 -14.85 -4.49 4.04
C VAL A 271 -15.93 -5.26 4.79
N ALA A 272 -15.71 -5.61 6.07
CA ALA A 272 -16.64 -6.41 6.86
C ALA A 272 -18.06 -5.83 6.93
N ASP A 273 -18.22 -4.50 7.00
CA ASP A 273 -19.55 -3.87 7.04
C ASP A 273 -20.29 -3.94 5.69
N TYR A 274 -19.59 -4.21 4.58
CA TYR A 274 -20.15 -4.33 3.23
C TYR A 274 -20.54 -5.76 2.86
N HIS A 275 -20.20 -6.73 3.72
CA HIS A 275 -20.68 -8.10 3.63
C HIS A 275 -22.22 -8.17 3.77
N ASP A 276 -22.83 -9.27 3.31
CA ASP A 276 -24.29 -9.44 3.30
C ASP A 276 -24.95 -9.33 4.68
N GLU A 277 -24.20 -9.67 5.74
CA GLU A 277 -24.63 -9.54 7.14
C GLU A 277 -24.30 -8.17 7.75
N GLY A 278 -23.58 -7.32 7.01
CA GLY A 278 -23.12 -6.01 7.45
C GLY A 278 -24.14 -4.89 7.23
N GLY A 279 -23.95 -3.76 7.93
CA GLY A 279 -24.84 -2.60 7.85
C GLY A 279 -24.78 -1.84 6.51
N MET A 280 -23.74 -2.10 5.72
CA MET A 280 -23.46 -1.45 4.43
C MET A 280 -23.55 -2.43 3.25
N ALA A 281 -24.21 -3.58 3.40
CA ALA A 281 -24.45 -4.53 2.32
C ALA A 281 -25.06 -3.87 1.06
N CYS A 282 -24.70 -4.38 -0.11
CA CYS A 282 -25.28 -3.98 -1.40
C CYS A 282 -26.47 -4.88 -1.75
N ALA A 283 -27.47 -4.30 -2.40
CA ALA A 283 -28.57 -5.10 -2.95
C ALA A 283 -28.15 -5.77 -4.27
N GLU A 284 -27.24 -5.13 -4.99
CA GLU A 284 -26.63 -5.60 -6.22
C GLU A 284 -25.63 -6.72 -5.94
N ARG A 285 -25.54 -7.67 -6.87
CA ARG A 285 -24.42 -8.61 -6.96
C ARG A 285 -23.56 -8.28 -8.15
N PHE A 286 -22.25 -8.28 -7.94
CA PHE A 286 -21.28 -7.84 -8.95
C PHE A 286 -20.78 -9.01 -9.81
N VAL A 287 -20.66 -10.19 -9.22
CA VAL A 287 -20.32 -11.44 -9.93
C VAL A 287 -21.55 -12.34 -9.98
N PRO A 288 -22.19 -12.50 -11.14
CA PRO A 288 -23.38 -13.35 -11.24
C PRO A 288 -22.99 -14.83 -11.29
N GLY A 289 -23.54 -15.63 -10.36
CA GLY A 289 -23.28 -17.05 -10.23
C GLY A 289 -23.96 -17.64 -9.00
N ALA A 290 -23.54 -18.83 -8.58
CA ALA A 290 -23.88 -19.41 -7.29
C ALA A 290 -22.85 -18.99 -6.25
N ILE A 291 -23.28 -18.36 -5.15
CA ILE A 291 -22.41 -18.11 -3.99
C ILE A 291 -22.21 -19.45 -3.28
N ASP A 292 -21.26 -20.23 -3.81
CA ASP A 292 -20.95 -21.56 -3.30
C ASP A 292 -19.53 -21.65 -2.72
N THR A 293 -18.76 -20.54 -2.73
CA THR A 293 -17.39 -20.51 -2.20
C THR A 293 -17.11 -19.30 -1.30
N PRO A 294 -16.21 -19.43 -0.30
CA PRO A 294 -15.72 -18.30 0.49
C PRO A 294 -15.15 -17.15 -0.35
N PHE A 295 -14.57 -17.45 -1.52
CA PHE A 295 -14.03 -16.43 -2.41
C PHE A 295 -15.13 -15.50 -2.93
N ASP A 296 -16.26 -16.05 -3.40
CA ASP A 296 -17.37 -15.26 -3.95
C ASP A 296 -18.06 -14.40 -2.87
N ASP A 297 -18.27 -14.99 -1.69
CA ASP A 297 -18.85 -14.31 -0.53
C ASP A 297 -17.99 -13.10 -0.08
N CYS A 298 -16.67 -13.29 -0.01
CA CYS A 298 -15.73 -12.21 0.26
C CYS A 298 -15.66 -11.18 -0.87
N LEU A 299 -15.67 -11.62 -2.13
CA LEU A 299 -15.57 -10.74 -3.29
C LEU A 299 -16.78 -9.80 -3.38
N GLN A 300 -17.98 -10.28 -3.03
CA GLN A 300 -19.16 -9.43 -2.93
C GLN A 300 -18.93 -8.24 -1.99
N ALA A 301 -18.36 -8.47 -0.80
CA ALA A 301 -18.12 -7.39 0.17
C ALA A 301 -17.12 -6.36 -0.37
N VAL A 302 -16.08 -6.84 -1.05
CA VAL A 302 -15.03 -6.04 -1.70
C VAL A 302 -15.63 -5.17 -2.82
N ASP A 303 -16.35 -5.77 -3.76
CA ASP A 303 -17.00 -5.03 -4.85
C ASP A 303 -18.10 -4.08 -4.35
N CYS A 304 -18.83 -4.47 -3.30
CA CYS A 304 -19.80 -3.59 -2.67
C CYS A 304 -19.13 -2.35 -2.05
N ALA A 305 -17.99 -2.51 -1.38
CA ALA A 305 -17.23 -1.39 -0.85
C ALA A 305 -16.81 -0.42 -1.96
N MET A 306 -16.24 -0.93 -3.07
CA MET A 306 -15.89 -0.09 -4.22
C MET A 306 -17.10 0.65 -4.79
N ASN A 307 -18.18 -0.08 -5.05
CA ASN A 307 -19.41 0.51 -5.54
C ASN A 307 -19.86 1.61 -4.61
N LYS A 308 -19.84 1.41 -3.29
CA LYS A 308 -20.37 2.42 -2.38
C LYS A 308 -19.46 3.61 -2.17
N GLU A 309 -18.17 3.39 -2.04
CA GLU A 309 -17.19 4.41 -1.67
C GLU A 309 -16.74 5.28 -2.85
N MET A 310 -16.83 4.79 -4.09
CA MET A 310 -16.55 5.63 -5.27
C MET A 310 -17.65 6.67 -5.58
N HIS A 311 -18.79 6.61 -4.90
CA HIS A 311 -19.86 7.61 -5.03
C HIS A 311 -19.58 8.85 -4.17
N VAL A 312 -18.74 9.73 -4.72
CA VAL A 312 -18.32 10.99 -4.10
C VAL A 312 -18.92 12.20 -4.84
N PRO A 313 -19.13 13.35 -4.17
CA PRO A 313 -19.58 14.56 -4.81
C PRO A 313 -18.63 15.03 -5.91
N LEU A 314 -19.17 15.49 -7.04
CA LEU A 314 -18.34 16.12 -8.06
C LEU A 314 -17.73 17.42 -7.50
N LYS A 315 -16.40 17.45 -7.43
CA LYS A 315 -15.57 18.60 -7.02
C LYS A 315 -14.68 19.02 -8.19
N ALA A 316 -13.56 19.71 -7.90
CA ALA A 316 -12.52 19.92 -8.91
C ALA A 316 -12.03 18.56 -9.46
N PRO A 317 -11.55 18.51 -10.73
CA PRO A 317 -11.10 17.27 -11.34
C PRO A 317 -10.04 16.51 -10.53
N LEU A 318 -9.03 17.21 -10.01
CA LEU A 318 -8.01 16.61 -9.14
C LEU A 318 -8.64 15.98 -7.89
N THR A 319 -9.42 16.74 -7.13
CA THR A 319 -10.05 16.26 -5.91
C THR A 319 -10.98 15.07 -6.16
N THR A 320 -11.84 15.17 -7.17
CA THR A 320 -12.76 14.07 -7.55
C THR A 320 -11.97 12.81 -7.93
N PHE A 321 -10.88 12.97 -8.70
CA PHE A 321 -10.00 11.86 -9.05
C PHE A 321 -9.42 11.19 -7.80
N LEU A 322 -8.86 11.96 -6.85
CA LEU A 322 -8.27 11.41 -5.63
C LEU A 322 -9.33 10.72 -4.75
N GLU A 323 -10.49 11.36 -4.57
CA GLU A 323 -11.58 10.81 -3.77
C GLU A 323 -12.16 9.51 -4.36
N GLN A 324 -12.17 9.35 -5.68
CA GLN A 324 -12.59 8.10 -6.33
C GLN A 324 -11.48 7.06 -6.44
N MET A 325 -10.23 7.50 -6.64
CA MET A 325 -9.11 6.58 -6.90
C MET A 325 -8.63 5.90 -5.62
N ILE A 326 -8.78 6.54 -4.45
CA ILE A 326 -8.49 5.89 -3.16
C ILE A 326 -9.34 4.61 -2.96
N PRO A 327 -10.69 4.65 -2.97
CA PRO A 327 -11.49 3.44 -2.83
C PRO A 327 -11.34 2.47 -4.00
N HIS A 328 -11.09 2.96 -5.23
CA HIS A 328 -10.75 2.09 -6.36
C HIS A 328 -9.46 1.28 -6.11
N HIS A 329 -8.39 1.92 -5.62
CA HIS A 329 -7.15 1.23 -5.27
C HIS A 329 -7.31 0.32 -4.05
N ALA A 330 -8.04 0.76 -3.01
CA ALA A 330 -8.32 -0.08 -1.85
C ALA A 330 -9.06 -1.36 -2.25
N ASN A 331 -9.97 -1.28 -3.22
CA ASN A 331 -10.64 -2.43 -3.80
C ASN A 331 -9.67 -3.40 -4.48
N ALA A 332 -8.79 -2.89 -5.35
CA ALA A 332 -7.78 -3.71 -6.03
C ALA A 332 -6.82 -4.39 -5.02
N VAL A 333 -6.40 -3.68 -3.98
CA VAL A 333 -5.59 -4.22 -2.88
C VAL A 333 -6.35 -5.35 -2.16
N ASN A 334 -7.62 -5.15 -1.83
CA ASN A 334 -8.44 -6.17 -1.16
C ASN A 334 -8.69 -7.39 -2.05
N MET A 335 -8.93 -7.22 -3.35
CA MET A 335 -9.03 -8.36 -4.29
C MET A 335 -7.72 -9.15 -4.38
N ALA A 336 -6.58 -8.45 -4.46
CA ALA A 336 -5.28 -9.12 -4.52
C ALA A 336 -4.99 -9.93 -3.24
N LYS A 337 -5.29 -9.35 -2.07
CA LYS A 337 -5.18 -10.05 -0.79
C LYS A 337 -6.16 -11.21 -0.67
N LEU A 338 -7.38 -11.05 -1.14
CA LEU A 338 -8.38 -12.12 -1.14
C LEU A 338 -7.87 -13.34 -1.91
N LEU A 339 -7.30 -13.15 -3.10
CA LEU A 339 -6.74 -14.25 -3.88
C LEU A 339 -5.51 -14.87 -3.18
N LEU A 340 -4.61 -14.05 -2.65
CA LEU A 340 -3.48 -14.50 -1.81
C LEU A 340 -3.92 -15.26 -0.56
N LYS A 341 -5.13 -15.01 -0.06
CA LYS A 341 -5.67 -15.67 1.13
C LYS A 341 -6.36 -17.00 0.82
N THR A 342 -7.13 -17.03 -0.27
CA THR A 342 -8.11 -18.10 -0.53
C THR A 342 -7.63 -19.13 -1.54
N ASP A 343 -6.70 -18.78 -2.44
CA ASP A 343 -6.19 -19.71 -3.45
C ASP A 343 -4.68 -19.55 -3.72
N LEU A 344 -3.88 -19.74 -2.67
CA LEU A 344 -2.42 -19.79 -2.78
C LEU A 344 -1.92 -20.85 -3.78
N GLY A 345 -2.70 -21.92 -3.99
CA GLY A 345 -2.37 -22.97 -4.95
C GLY A 345 -2.39 -22.45 -6.38
N ALA A 346 -3.47 -21.75 -6.77
CA ALA A 346 -3.57 -21.12 -8.08
C ALA A 346 -2.53 -20.01 -8.27
N VAL A 347 -2.27 -19.22 -7.22
CA VAL A 347 -1.22 -18.19 -7.25
C VAL A 347 0.14 -18.82 -7.54
N ALA A 348 0.53 -19.86 -6.80
CA ALA A 348 1.82 -20.53 -7.00
C ALA A 348 1.92 -21.30 -8.33
N ALA A 349 0.79 -21.76 -8.88
CA ALA A 349 0.73 -22.46 -10.16
C ALA A 349 0.78 -21.52 -11.37
N THR A 350 0.53 -20.22 -11.18
CA THR A 350 0.48 -19.22 -12.26
C THR A 350 1.76 -18.40 -12.27
N ASP A 351 2.55 -18.56 -13.32
CA ASP A 351 3.86 -17.90 -13.45
C ASP A 351 3.75 -16.38 -13.31
N GLY A 352 4.57 -15.80 -12.43
CA GLY A 352 4.61 -14.36 -12.14
C GLY A 352 3.39 -13.78 -11.40
N LEU A 353 2.35 -14.56 -11.11
CA LEU A 353 1.12 -14.01 -10.50
C LEU A 353 1.36 -13.51 -9.07
N GLU A 354 2.16 -14.21 -8.27
CA GLU A 354 2.47 -13.77 -6.90
C GLU A 354 3.08 -12.36 -6.89
N ASP A 355 4.09 -12.10 -7.72
CA ASP A 355 4.75 -10.79 -7.81
C ASP A 355 3.79 -9.69 -8.28
N ILE A 356 2.87 -10.02 -9.20
CA ILE A 356 1.82 -9.09 -9.62
C ILE A 356 0.88 -8.73 -8.46
N LEU A 357 0.45 -9.72 -7.67
CA LEU A 357 -0.45 -9.49 -6.54
C LEU A 357 0.23 -8.67 -5.43
N TYR A 358 1.47 -8.99 -5.07
CA TYR A 358 2.25 -8.16 -4.15
C TYR A 358 2.48 -6.75 -4.72
N GLY A 359 2.74 -6.62 -6.02
CA GLY A 359 2.84 -5.33 -6.70
C GLY A 359 1.57 -4.49 -6.60
N ILE A 360 0.39 -5.10 -6.77
CA ILE A 360 -0.89 -4.41 -6.54
C ILE A 360 -0.98 -3.95 -5.08
N VAL A 361 -0.73 -4.85 -4.12
CA VAL A 361 -0.83 -4.52 -2.69
C VAL A 361 0.09 -3.37 -2.32
N SER A 362 1.38 -3.45 -2.61
CA SER A 362 2.35 -2.47 -2.12
C SER A 362 2.30 -1.15 -2.88
N THR A 363 2.25 -1.18 -4.22
CA THR A 363 2.28 0.05 -5.04
C THR A 363 0.96 0.82 -4.95
N GLN A 364 -0.19 0.15 -4.97
CA GLN A 364 -1.46 0.88 -4.88
C GLN A 364 -1.70 1.44 -3.48
N ASN A 365 -1.21 0.78 -2.42
CA ASN A 365 -1.20 1.37 -1.08
C ASN A 365 -0.30 2.61 -0.96
N PHE A 366 0.87 2.59 -1.60
CA PHE A 366 1.70 3.79 -1.68
C PHE A 366 0.93 4.94 -2.36
N GLN A 367 0.25 4.67 -3.48
CA GLN A 367 -0.56 5.67 -4.18
C GLN A 367 -1.72 6.18 -3.33
N ILE A 368 -2.43 5.30 -2.60
CA ILE A 368 -3.47 5.69 -1.64
C ILE A 368 -2.91 6.67 -0.61
N HIS A 369 -1.73 6.40 -0.05
CA HIS A 369 -1.12 7.28 0.96
C HIS A 369 -0.74 8.64 0.37
N GLN A 370 -0.17 8.67 -0.84
CA GLN A 370 0.11 9.92 -1.54
C GLN A 370 -1.17 10.72 -1.80
N PHE A 371 -2.26 10.07 -2.19
CA PHE A 371 -3.55 10.73 -2.41
C PHE A 371 -4.14 11.28 -1.11
N ARG A 372 -4.05 10.55 -0.01
CA ARG A 372 -4.46 11.04 1.32
C ARG A 372 -3.62 12.23 1.77
N ASN A 373 -2.32 12.24 1.49
CA ASN A 373 -1.44 13.38 1.75
C ASN A 373 -1.91 14.62 0.99
N ILE A 374 -2.18 14.48 -0.32
CA ILE A 374 -2.65 15.58 -1.17
C ILE A 374 -4.03 16.10 -0.71
N LEU A 375 -4.98 15.21 -0.39
CA LEU A 375 -6.32 15.60 0.07
C LEU A 375 -6.29 16.32 1.42
N SER A 376 -5.44 15.88 2.34
CA SER A 376 -5.23 16.52 3.64
C SER A 376 -4.70 17.96 3.48
N ALA A 377 -3.75 18.17 2.58
CA ALA A 377 -3.18 19.49 2.29
C ALA A 377 -4.21 20.51 1.77
N VAL A 378 -5.26 20.04 1.07
CA VAL A 378 -6.37 20.88 0.58
C VAL A 378 -7.56 20.97 1.55
N GLY A 379 -7.43 20.35 2.73
CA GLY A 379 -8.44 20.39 3.80
C GLY A 379 -9.72 19.64 3.46
N ASP A 380 -9.66 18.67 2.54
CA ASP A 380 -10.85 17.94 2.13
C ASP A 380 -11.11 16.73 3.02
N THR A 381 -12.37 16.51 3.34
CA THR A 381 -12.85 15.37 4.11
C THR A 381 -13.70 14.51 3.19
N HIS A 382 -13.35 13.23 3.04
CA HIS A 382 -14.10 12.30 2.22
C HIS A 382 -15.58 12.33 2.62
N ALA A 383 -16.43 12.75 1.69
CA ALA A 383 -17.87 12.82 1.88
C ALA A 383 -18.53 11.87 0.88
N GLN A 384 -19.36 10.96 1.37
CA GLN A 384 -20.16 10.10 0.50
C GLN A 384 -21.40 10.85 0.02
N CYS A 385 -21.83 10.60 -1.22
CA CYS A 385 -23.05 11.17 -1.81
C CYS A 385 -24.34 10.56 -1.23
N GLN A 386 -24.41 10.28 0.07
CA GLN A 386 -25.58 9.64 0.69
C GLN A 386 -26.51 10.66 1.36
N ALA A 387 -27.81 10.53 1.11
CA ALA A 387 -28.84 11.23 1.86
C ALA A 387 -29.04 10.57 3.24
N ALA A 388 -29.73 11.27 4.16
CA ALA A 388 -29.95 10.79 5.54
C ALA A 388 -30.72 9.45 5.64
N ASN A 389 -31.34 8.99 4.55
CA ASN A 389 -32.03 7.71 4.42
C ASN A 389 -31.14 6.60 3.81
N GLY A 390 -29.84 6.86 3.59
CA GLY A 390 -28.88 5.93 3.00
C GLY A 390 -28.93 5.83 1.47
N SER A 391 -29.85 6.51 0.78
CA SER A 391 -29.89 6.50 -0.68
C SER A 391 -28.87 7.46 -1.28
N TYR A 392 -28.29 7.11 -2.43
CA TYR A 392 -27.46 8.04 -3.19
C TYR A 392 -28.25 9.26 -3.63
N SER A 393 -27.63 10.43 -3.49
CA SER A 393 -28.15 11.68 -3.98
C SER A 393 -28.30 11.58 -5.50
N PRO A 394 -29.47 11.92 -6.07
CA PRO A 394 -29.68 11.84 -7.50
C PRO A 394 -28.72 12.79 -8.22
N LEU A 395 -28.27 12.41 -9.42
CA LEU A 395 -27.58 13.31 -10.32
C LEU A 395 -28.48 14.52 -10.59
N THR A 396 -28.00 15.72 -10.26
CA THR A 396 -28.73 16.95 -10.55
C THR A 396 -28.20 17.58 -11.83
N GLY A 397 -29.00 17.56 -12.90
CA GLY A 397 -28.68 18.25 -14.15
C GLY A 397 -27.99 17.38 -15.19
N ASP A 398 -28.75 16.46 -15.81
CA ASP A 398 -28.35 15.75 -17.02
C ASP A 398 -28.23 16.73 -18.20
N GLN A 399 -27.08 17.40 -18.31
CA GLN A 399 -26.70 18.07 -19.55
C GLN A 399 -25.71 17.19 -20.31
N GLN A 400 -26.11 16.75 -21.50
CA GLN A 400 -25.16 16.20 -22.45
C GLN A 400 -24.15 17.30 -22.82
N ILE A 401 -22.92 17.17 -22.34
CA ILE A 401 -21.80 18.01 -22.77
C ILE A 401 -21.27 17.40 -24.06
N THR A 402 -21.31 18.18 -25.15
CA THR A 402 -20.62 17.79 -26.39
C THR A 402 -19.14 18.11 -26.22
N LEU A 403 -18.30 17.07 -26.20
CA LEU A 403 -16.86 17.23 -26.20
C LEU A 403 -16.42 17.58 -27.63
N GLU A 404 -15.97 18.81 -27.85
CA GLU A 404 -15.20 19.15 -29.04
C GLU A 404 -13.83 18.47 -28.91
N VAL A 405 -13.56 17.45 -29.74
CA VAL A 405 -12.24 16.82 -29.79
C VAL A 405 -11.28 17.83 -30.41
N PRO A 406 -10.35 18.43 -29.64
CA PRO A 406 -9.35 19.30 -30.23
C PRO A 406 -8.48 18.44 -31.15
N ALA A 407 -8.09 18.98 -32.31
CA ALA A 407 -7.07 18.35 -33.14
C ALA A 407 -5.86 18.00 -32.27
N ALA A 408 -5.32 16.80 -32.42
CA ALA A 408 -4.25 16.25 -31.60
C ALA A 408 -3.19 17.31 -31.29
N THR A 409 -3.18 17.83 -30.06
CA THR A 409 -2.11 18.69 -29.58
C THR A 409 -0.89 17.81 -29.37
N ALA A 410 0.20 18.16 -30.05
CA ALA A 410 1.48 17.47 -29.94
C ALA A 410 1.90 17.30 -28.48
N ALA A 411 2.60 16.19 -28.23
CA ALA A 411 3.14 15.75 -26.95
C ALA A 411 3.72 16.89 -26.09
N VAL A 412 3.57 16.73 -24.77
CA VAL A 412 4.13 17.60 -23.75
C VAL A 412 5.61 17.88 -24.06
N ALA A 413 5.93 19.17 -24.22
CA ALA A 413 7.27 19.62 -24.53
C ALA A 413 8.18 19.48 -23.30
N GLY A 414 9.07 18.50 -23.35
CA GLY A 414 10.08 18.25 -22.32
C GLY A 414 11.22 17.36 -22.82
N ALA A 415 11.58 17.46 -24.10
CA ALA A 415 12.58 16.58 -24.69
C ALA A 415 13.97 16.78 -24.05
N LYS A 416 14.35 15.88 -23.12
CA LYS A 416 15.74 15.72 -22.65
C LYS A 416 16.66 15.13 -23.74
N CYS A 417 16.10 14.71 -24.86
CA CYS A 417 16.83 14.10 -25.99
C CYS A 417 16.79 15.02 -27.21
N THR A 418 17.97 15.36 -27.72
CA THR A 418 18.13 16.09 -28.98
C THR A 418 18.40 15.08 -30.10
N PRO A 419 17.48 14.89 -31.06
CA PRO A 419 17.70 13.95 -32.15
C PRO A 419 18.88 14.40 -33.00
N SER A 420 19.71 13.44 -33.41
CA SER A 420 20.88 13.67 -34.26
C SER A 420 20.97 12.58 -35.34
N ALA A 421 21.88 12.72 -36.31
CA ALA A 421 22.10 11.70 -37.33
C ALA A 421 22.44 10.30 -36.75
N THR A 422 22.88 10.25 -35.49
CA THR A 422 23.22 9.03 -34.76
C THR A 422 22.35 8.79 -33.53
N THR A 423 21.36 9.65 -33.27
CA THR A 423 20.54 9.60 -32.05
C THR A 423 19.06 9.69 -32.42
N LEU A 424 18.36 8.56 -32.27
CA LEU A 424 16.91 8.50 -32.35
C LEU A 424 16.33 8.72 -30.96
N CYS A 425 15.49 9.74 -30.82
CA CYS A 425 14.73 9.97 -29.59
C CYS A 425 13.39 9.24 -29.70
N MET A 426 13.14 8.32 -28.78
CA MET A 426 11.85 7.65 -28.65
C MET A 426 10.99 8.40 -27.64
N THR A 427 9.71 8.58 -27.97
CA THR A 427 8.71 9.15 -27.07
C THR A 427 7.53 8.19 -27.01
N LEU A 428 7.08 7.87 -25.81
CA LEU A 428 5.86 7.11 -25.59
C LEU A 428 4.68 8.09 -25.54
N ASP A 429 3.72 7.93 -26.45
CA ASP A 429 2.44 8.61 -26.35
C ASP A 429 1.48 7.75 -25.50
N VAL A 430 1.39 8.08 -24.21
CA VAL A 430 0.49 7.38 -23.27
C VAL A 430 -1.00 7.67 -23.51
N PHE A 431 -1.33 8.54 -24.47
CA PHE A 431 -2.71 8.87 -24.84
C PHE A 431 -3.14 8.25 -26.17
N ALA A 432 -2.24 7.53 -26.85
CA ALA A 432 -2.59 6.73 -28.02
C ALA A 432 -3.49 5.56 -27.58
N SER A 433 -4.60 5.32 -28.29
CA SER A 433 -5.49 4.20 -28.02
C SER A 433 -4.83 2.87 -28.40
N GLU A 434 -5.13 1.79 -27.65
CA GLU A 434 -4.88 0.40 -28.07
C GLU A 434 -5.56 0.06 -29.41
#